data_AF-A0A1J5BBX9-F1
#
_entry.id   AF-A0A1J5BBX9-F1
#
_cell.length_a   1.000
_cell.length_b   1.000
_cell.length_c   1.000
_cell.angle_alpha   90.00
_cell.angle_beta   90.00
_cell.angle_gamma   90.00
#
_symmetry.space_group_name_H-M   'P 1'
#
loop_
_entity.id
_entity.type
_entity.pdbx_description
1 polymer ?
#
loop_
_entity_poly.entity_id
_entity_poly.type
_entity_poly.pdbx_seq_one_letter_code
_entity_poly.pdbx_strand_id
1 'polypeptide(L)'
;MKKVKISKKAVKKLKAFKWLAVGLALIGLLYYFKANLVVAIVNGKPVWRVSYSQEINKMAGKQAFESLLVKTLITQEAKKQKAFISEEEINNEIKQAEEYSQQQGMTLDQLLELQGMKKEDLINTIKLNKLVEKMAGTESAKMQEWVMNLQTNAKIVKWLKN
;
A
#
# COMPACT_ATOMS: atom_id res chain seq x y z
N MET A 1 -49.28 -26.89 -32.13
CA MET A 1 -48.02 -26.24 -31.70
C MET A 1 -47.17 -25.88 -32.92
N LYS A 2 -47.10 -24.61 -33.33
CA LYS A 2 -46.30 -24.20 -34.52
C LYS A 2 -44.81 -24.18 -34.15
N LYS A 3 -44.03 -25.12 -34.69
CA LYS A 3 -42.56 -25.12 -34.57
C LYS A 3 -42.01 -23.96 -35.39
N VAL A 4 -41.49 -22.94 -34.72
CA VAL A 4 -40.81 -21.80 -35.34
C VAL A 4 -39.58 -22.32 -36.09
N LYS A 5 -39.64 -22.35 -37.43
CA LYS A 5 -38.48 -22.68 -38.27
C LYS A 5 -37.53 -21.48 -38.26
N ILE A 6 -36.54 -21.51 -37.38
CA ILE A 6 -35.50 -20.48 -37.34
C ILE A 6 -34.65 -20.60 -38.61
N SER A 7 -34.66 -19.55 -39.43
CA SER A 7 -33.88 -19.47 -40.66
C SER A 7 -32.38 -19.61 -40.39
N LYS A 8 -31.69 -20.49 -41.14
CA LYS A 8 -30.22 -20.70 -41.04
C LYS A 8 -29.44 -19.38 -41.21
N LYS A 9 -29.97 -18.40 -41.96
CA LYS A 9 -29.39 -17.05 -42.10
C LYS A 9 -29.45 -16.23 -40.79
N ALA A 10 -30.54 -16.36 -40.02
CA ALA A 10 -30.71 -15.65 -38.75
C ALA A 10 -29.72 -16.18 -37.69
N VAL A 11 -29.52 -17.51 -37.63
CA VAL A 11 -28.51 -18.12 -36.74
C VAL A 11 -27.09 -17.69 -37.10
N LYS A 12 -26.78 -17.54 -38.40
CA LYS A 12 -25.45 -17.09 -38.86
C LYS A 12 -25.18 -15.62 -38.51
N LYS A 13 -26.19 -14.75 -38.63
CA LYS A 13 -26.11 -13.33 -38.18
C LYS A 13 -25.96 -13.22 -36.66
N LEU A 14 -26.66 -14.03 -35.87
CA LEU A 14 -26.55 -14.02 -34.41
C LEU A 14 -25.16 -14.49 -33.94
N LYS A 15 -24.58 -15.51 -34.59
CA LYS A 15 -23.19 -15.93 -34.32
C LYS A 15 -22.18 -14.84 -34.68
N ALA A 16 -22.34 -14.19 -35.84
CA ALA A 16 -21.48 -13.07 -36.23
C ALA A 16 -21.58 -11.88 -35.25
N PHE A 17 -22.78 -11.56 -34.79
CA PHE A 17 -23.00 -10.54 -33.77
C PHE A 17 -22.37 -10.91 -32.42
N LYS A 18 -22.45 -12.19 -32.00
CA LYS A 18 -21.76 -12.69 -30.80
C LYS A 18 -20.25 -12.53 -30.91
N TRP A 19 -19.65 -12.86 -32.06
CA TRP A 19 -18.21 -12.67 -32.30
C TRP A 19 -17.81 -11.19 -32.33
N LEU A 20 -18.64 -10.32 -32.89
CA LEU A 20 -18.44 -8.88 -32.88
C LEU A 20 -18.48 -8.31 -31.44
N ALA A 21 -19.46 -8.74 -30.65
CA ALA A 21 -19.59 -8.35 -29.25
C ALA A 21 -18.41 -8.85 -28.40
N VAL A 22 -17.93 -10.08 -28.65
CA VAL A 22 -16.72 -10.62 -28.01
C VAL A 22 -15.47 -9.82 -28.41
N GLY A 23 -15.34 -9.43 -29.68
CA GLY A 23 -14.25 -8.59 -30.16
C GLY A 23 -14.24 -7.20 -29.50
N LEU A 24 -15.40 -6.55 -29.41
CA LEU A 24 -15.57 -5.27 -28.71
C LEU A 24 -15.28 -5.39 -27.22
N ALA A 25 -15.73 -6.46 -26.57
CA ALA A 25 -15.43 -6.72 -25.16
C ALA A 25 -13.92 -6.92 -24.93
N LEU A 26 -13.23 -7.63 -25.84
CA LEU A 26 -11.77 -7.80 -25.77
C LEU A 26 -11.02 -6.49 -25.97
N ILE A 27 -11.46 -5.62 -26.87
CA ILE A 27 -10.86 -4.28 -27.07
C ILE A 27 -11.08 -3.40 -25.85
N GLY A 28 -12.29 -3.42 -25.27
CA GLY A 28 -12.60 -2.71 -24.03
C GLY A 28 -11.76 -3.22 -22.85
N LEU A 29 -11.56 -4.53 -22.76
CA LEU A 29 -10.70 -5.16 -21.75
C LEU A 29 -9.24 -4.75 -21.92
N LEU A 30 -8.71 -4.75 -23.15
CA LEU A 30 -7.35 -4.30 -23.43
C LEU A 30 -7.15 -2.81 -23.11
N TYR A 31 -8.14 -1.96 -23.39
CA TYR A 31 -8.08 -0.55 -23.02
C TYR A 31 -8.10 -0.36 -21.49
N TYR A 32 -8.93 -1.13 -20.79
CA TYR A 32 -8.98 -1.15 -19.32
C TYR A 32 -7.67 -1.63 -18.70
N PHE A 33 -7.03 -2.67 -19.26
CA PHE A 33 -5.74 -3.18 -18.76
C PHE A 33 -4.53 -2.34 -19.19
N LYS A 34 -4.62 -1.52 -20.25
CA LYS A 34 -3.52 -0.62 -20.66
C LYS A 34 -3.06 0.29 -19.53
N ALA A 35 -3.98 0.86 -18.76
CA ALA A 35 -3.68 1.74 -17.63
C ALA A 35 -2.92 1.03 -16.49
N ASN A 36 -3.07 -0.29 -16.37
CA ASN A 36 -2.41 -1.11 -15.34
C ASN A 36 -1.06 -1.67 -15.78
N LEU A 37 -0.71 -1.59 -17.07
CA LEU A 37 0.51 -2.19 -17.63
C LEU A 37 1.56 -1.15 -18.06
N VAL A 38 1.15 0.07 -18.40
CA VAL A 38 2.04 1.13 -18.89
C VAL A 38 1.92 2.35 -17.98
N VAL A 39 3.05 2.80 -17.42
CA VAL A 39 3.10 3.95 -16.50
C VAL A 39 3.24 5.26 -17.28
N ALA A 40 4.00 5.24 -18.37
CA ALA A 40 4.21 6.40 -19.23
C ALA A 40 4.60 5.96 -20.66
N ILE A 41 4.50 6.85 -21.64
CA ILE A 41 5.07 6.67 -22.98
C ILE A 41 6.06 7.81 -23.21
N VAL A 42 7.31 7.47 -23.52
CA VAL A 42 8.38 8.44 -23.78
C VAL A 42 8.86 8.24 -25.21
N ASN A 43 8.73 9.26 -26.06
CA ASN A 43 9.11 9.22 -27.48
C ASN A 43 8.55 8.00 -28.24
N GLY A 44 7.29 7.67 -28.01
CA GLY A 44 6.62 6.51 -28.62
C GLY A 44 7.00 5.15 -28.03
N LYS A 45 7.92 5.08 -27.06
CA LYS A 45 8.26 3.84 -26.35
C LYS A 45 7.52 3.77 -25.00
N PRO A 46 6.75 2.70 -24.72
CA PRO A 46 6.06 2.56 -23.45
C PRO A 46 7.05 2.18 -22.33
N VAL A 47 6.88 2.80 -21.17
CA VAL A 47 7.51 2.41 -19.90
C VAL A 47 6.58 1.43 -19.20
N TRP A 48 6.99 0.16 -19.18
CA TRP A 48 6.22 -0.90 -18.54
C TRP A 48 6.23 -0.76 -17.03
N ARG A 49 5.06 -0.99 -16.42
CA ARG A 49 4.90 -0.96 -14.95
C ARG A 49 5.82 -1.95 -14.24
N VAL A 50 6.07 -3.12 -14.85
CA VAL A 50 6.97 -4.13 -14.28
C VAL A 50 8.40 -3.59 -14.17
N SER A 51 8.92 -2.94 -15.21
CA SER A 51 10.27 -2.36 -15.19
C SER A 51 10.37 -1.24 -14.16
N TYR A 52 9.35 -0.37 -14.07
CA TYR A 52 9.28 0.68 -13.05
C TYR A 52 9.26 0.10 -11.62
N SER A 53 8.42 -0.91 -11.36
CA SER A 53 8.36 -1.57 -10.06
C SER A 53 9.66 -2.31 -9.71
N GLN A 54 10.33 -2.93 -10.68
CA GLN A 54 11.63 -3.57 -10.47
C GLN A 54 12.70 -2.55 -10.07
N GLU A 55 12.74 -1.40 -10.72
CA GLU A 55 13.72 -0.35 -10.40
C GLU A 55 13.48 0.22 -9.00
N ILE A 56 12.23 0.52 -8.63
CA ILE A 56 11.89 0.93 -7.25
C ILE A 56 12.23 -0.17 -6.24
N ASN A 57 11.95 -1.43 -6.56
CA ASN A 57 12.26 -2.52 -5.65
C ASN A 57 13.77 -2.65 -5.40
N LYS A 58 14.59 -2.43 -6.43
CA LYS A 58 16.04 -2.42 -6.35
C LYS A 58 16.57 -1.26 -5.49
N MET A 59 15.98 -0.08 -5.62
CA MET A 59 16.41 1.12 -4.89
C MET A 59 15.91 1.16 -3.44
N ALA A 60 14.63 0.88 -3.21
CA ALA A 60 13.95 1.10 -1.94
C ALA A 60 13.10 -0.08 -1.44
N GLY A 61 12.87 -1.10 -2.28
CA GLY A 61 11.98 -2.22 -1.97
C GLY A 61 12.40 -3.02 -0.74
N LYS A 62 13.71 -3.27 -0.58
CA LYS A 62 14.23 -3.96 0.63
C LYS A 62 13.91 -3.17 1.89
N GLN A 63 14.23 -1.87 1.91
CA GLN A 63 13.99 -1.02 3.08
C GLN A 63 12.50 -0.89 3.40
N ALA A 64 11.66 -0.69 2.38
CA ALA A 64 10.21 -0.66 2.55
C ALA A 64 9.67 -1.97 3.12
N PHE A 65 10.17 -3.11 2.62
CA PHE A 65 9.78 -4.43 3.12
C PHE A 65 10.19 -4.63 4.59
N GLU A 66 11.43 -4.30 4.95
CA GLU A 66 11.91 -4.40 6.34
C GLU A 66 11.09 -3.51 7.29
N SER A 67 10.78 -2.27 6.88
CA SER A 67 9.94 -1.36 7.66
C SER A 67 8.54 -1.94 7.91
N LEU A 68 7.90 -2.50 6.87
CA LEU A 68 6.60 -3.16 6.98
C LEU A 68 6.65 -4.39 7.88
N LEU A 69 7.73 -5.16 7.80
CA LEU A 69 7.95 -6.33 8.64
C LEU A 69 8.04 -5.94 10.11
N VAL A 70 8.88 -4.97 10.44
CA VAL A 70 9.01 -4.42 11.80
C VAL A 70 7.68 -3.90 12.31
N LYS A 71 6.98 -3.06 11.53
CA LYS A 71 5.65 -2.53 11.90
C LYS A 71 4.65 -3.64 12.20
N THR A 72 4.67 -4.70 11.39
CA THR A 72 3.78 -5.87 11.56
C THR A 72 4.10 -6.62 12.85
N LEU A 73 5.38 -6.88 13.13
CA LEU A 73 5.81 -7.57 14.35
C LEU A 73 5.44 -6.80 15.61
N ILE A 74 5.71 -5.49 15.64
CA ILE A 74 5.35 -4.62 16.76
C ILE A 74 3.85 -4.66 17.01
N THR A 75 3.05 -4.53 15.94
CA THR A 75 1.59 -4.55 16.05
C THR A 75 1.06 -5.91 16.53
N GLN A 76 1.68 -7.01 16.11
CA GLN A 76 1.32 -8.36 16.56
C GLN A 76 1.65 -8.56 18.04
N GLU A 77 2.83 -8.13 18.48
CA GLU A 77 3.24 -8.25 19.87
C GLU A 77 2.38 -7.36 20.78
N ALA A 78 2.08 -6.12 20.36
CA ALA A 78 1.16 -5.24 21.07
C ALA A 78 -0.22 -5.88 21.28
N LYS A 79 -0.76 -6.52 20.24
CA LYS A 79 -2.03 -7.26 20.34
C LYS A 79 -1.95 -8.43 21.32
N LYS A 80 -0.85 -9.18 21.30
CA LYS A 80 -0.60 -10.31 22.20
C LYS A 80 -0.53 -9.87 23.66
N GLN A 81 0.14 -8.73 23.91
CA GLN A 81 0.28 -8.15 25.25
C GLN A 81 -0.92 -7.29 25.66
N LYS A 82 -1.93 -7.14 24.80
CA LYS A 82 -3.09 -6.26 24.99
C LYS A 82 -2.69 -4.82 25.30
N ALA A 83 -1.58 -4.38 24.70
CA ALA A 83 -1.13 -3.00 24.77
C ALA A 83 -1.96 -2.15 23.80
N PHE A 84 -2.68 -1.17 24.35
CA PHE A 84 -3.42 -0.17 23.58
C PHE A 84 -2.91 1.22 23.96
N ILE A 85 -2.94 2.12 22.97
CA ILE A 85 -2.65 3.54 23.11
C ILE A 85 -3.97 4.29 23.11
N SER A 86 -4.16 5.19 24.07
CA SER A 86 -5.39 5.97 24.17
C SER A 86 -5.43 7.07 23.10
N GLU A 87 -6.62 7.55 22.76
CA GLU A 87 -6.75 8.72 21.88
C GLU A 87 -6.13 9.97 22.50
N GLU A 88 -6.14 10.08 23.83
CA GLU A 88 -5.51 11.18 24.56
C GLU A 88 -3.99 11.19 24.37
N GLU A 89 -3.32 10.04 24.48
CA GLU A 89 -1.88 9.91 24.23
C GLU A 89 -1.53 10.34 22.80
N ILE A 90 -2.37 9.97 21.83
CA ILE A 90 -2.19 10.35 20.41
C ILE A 90 -2.39 11.85 20.23
N ASN A 91 -3.45 12.41 20.80
CA ASN A 91 -3.77 13.83 20.67
C ASN A 91 -2.70 14.71 21.32
N ASN A 92 -2.10 14.28 22.42
CA ASN A 92 -1.01 14.99 23.06
C ASN A 92 0.24 15.06 22.16
N GLU A 93 0.58 13.97 21.48
CA GLU A 93 1.69 13.96 20.51
C GLU A 93 1.39 14.78 19.25
N ILE A 94 0.14 14.76 18.78
CA ILE A 94 -0.27 15.63 17.66
C ILE A 94 -0.11 17.10 18.05
N LYS A 95 -0.53 17.49 19.26
CA LYS A 95 -0.35 18.87 19.75
C LYS A 95 1.12 19.26 19.81
N GLN A 96 1.99 18.39 20.31
CA GLN A 96 3.43 18.64 20.29
C GLN A 96 3.94 18.84 18.85
N ALA A 97 3.52 17.99 17.91
CA ALA A 97 3.88 18.13 16.50
C ALA A 97 3.34 19.45 15.89
N GLU A 98 2.15 19.88 16.26
CA GLU A 98 1.56 21.17 15.85
C GLU A 98 2.39 22.35 16.39
N GLU A 99 2.76 22.32 17.68
CA GLU A 99 3.62 23.33 18.30
C GLU A 99 4.99 23.41 17.62
N TYR A 100 5.64 22.27 17.36
CA TYR A 100 6.90 22.22 16.62
C TYR A 100 6.78 22.76 15.19
N SER A 101 5.67 22.46 14.50
CA SER A 101 5.43 22.98 13.16
C SER A 101 5.25 24.51 13.18
N GLN A 102 4.50 25.02 14.16
CA GLN A 102 4.28 26.46 14.34
C GLN A 102 5.58 27.21 14.65
N GLN A 103 6.48 26.63 15.44
CA GLN A 103 7.82 27.19 15.68
C GLN A 103 8.64 27.33 14.40
N GLN A 104 8.40 26.47 13.41
CA GLN A 104 9.02 26.53 12.08
C GLN A 104 8.25 27.43 11.09
N GLY A 105 7.23 28.15 11.55
CA GLY A 105 6.44 29.09 10.75
C GLY A 105 5.47 28.43 9.77
N MET A 106 5.15 27.14 9.97
CA MET A 106 4.22 26.40 9.12
C MET A 106 3.15 25.68 9.93
N THR A 107 2.02 25.36 9.30
CA THR A 107 1.02 24.47 9.92
C THR A 107 1.45 23.02 9.78
N LEU A 108 0.98 22.16 10.69
CA LEU A 108 1.25 20.72 10.62
C LEU A 108 0.77 20.12 9.30
N ASP A 109 -0.40 20.54 8.81
CA ASP A 109 -0.96 20.04 7.54
C ASP A 109 -0.06 20.40 6.35
N GLN A 110 0.47 21.63 6.31
CA GLN A 110 1.45 22.03 5.28
C GLN A 110 2.74 21.22 5.37
N LEU A 111 3.25 20.96 6.57
CA LEU A 111 4.44 20.14 6.77
C LEU A 111 4.22 18.70 6.28
N LEU A 112 3.05 18.12 6.57
CA LEU A 112 2.68 16.78 6.11
C LEU A 112 2.54 16.73 4.59
N GLU A 113 1.91 17.72 3.97
CA GLU A 113 1.79 17.83 2.52
C GLU A 113 3.16 17.91 1.82
N LEU A 114 4.10 18.69 2.38
CA LEU A 114 5.47 18.78 1.86
C LEU A 114 6.20 17.43 1.90
N GLN A 115 5.89 16.59 2.89
CA GLN A 115 6.43 15.24 3.04
C GLN A 115 5.64 14.20 2.22
N GLY A 116 4.56 14.59 1.55
CA GLY A 116 3.65 13.67 0.86
C GLY A 116 2.91 12.73 1.81
N MET A 117 2.76 13.12 3.07
CA MET A 117 2.10 12.34 4.13
C MET A 117 0.70 12.88 4.40
N LYS A 118 -0.19 12.00 4.86
CA LYS A 118 -1.49 12.40 5.39
C LYS A 118 -1.49 12.42 6.92
N LYS A 119 -2.47 13.07 7.52
CA LYS A 119 -2.67 13.08 8.98
C LYS A 119 -2.82 11.67 9.54
N GLU A 120 -3.44 10.76 8.81
CA GLU A 120 -3.54 9.35 9.22
C GLU A 120 -2.17 8.66 9.29
N ASP A 121 -1.25 9.01 8.40
CA ASP A 121 0.11 8.44 8.39
C ASP A 121 0.90 8.89 9.63
N LEU A 122 0.73 10.17 10.03
CA LEU A 122 1.28 10.69 11.27
C LEU A 122 0.69 9.95 12.48
N ILE A 123 -0.64 9.82 12.55
CA ILE A 123 -1.32 9.10 13.65
C ILE A 123 -0.82 7.66 13.77
N ASN A 124 -0.67 6.96 12.64
CA ASN A 124 -0.15 5.60 12.61
C ASN A 124 1.30 5.51 13.10
N THR A 125 2.11 6.51 12.80
CA THR A 125 3.51 6.60 13.24
C THR A 125 3.59 6.86 14.73
N ILE A 126 2.80 7.80 15.25
CA ILE A 126 2.67 8.09 16.69
C ILE A 126 2.23 6.84 17.45
N LYS A 127 1.18 6.17 16.98
CA LYS A 127 0.70 4.91 17.58
C LYS A 127 1.80 3.86 17.64
N LEU A 128 2.56 3.68 16.55
CA LEU A 128 3.64 2.71 16.51
C LEU A 128 4.73 3.06 17.51
N ASN A 129 5.19 4.31 17.53
CA ASN A 129 6.23 4.76 18.45
C ASN A 129 5.81 4.60 19.92
N LYS A 130 4.58 5.02 20.27
CA LYS A 130 4.04 4.84 21.63
C LYS A 130 3.90 3.38 22.04
N LEU A 131 3.52 2.51 21.11
CA LEU A 131 3.48 1.07 21.36
C LEU A 131 4.88 0.53 21.68
N VAL A 132 5.90 0.94 20.91
CA VAL A 132 7.28 0.54 21.17
C VAL A 132 7.74 1.09 22.52
N GLU A 133 7.52 2.37 22.83
CA GLU A 133 7.86 2.98 24.12
C GLU A 133 7.22 2.22 25.30
N LYS A 134 5.96 1.82 25.16
CA LYS A 134 5.21 1.11 26.20
C LYS A 134 5.70 -0.32 26.43
N MET A 135 6.18 -1.00 25.39
CA MET A 135 6.61 -2.41 25.47
C MET A 135 8.12 -2.56 25.73
N ALA A 136 8.95 -1.68 25.17
CA ALA A 136 10.40 -1.75 25.24
C ALA A 136 11.02 -0.73 26.20
N GLY A 137 10.23 0.24 26.68
CA GLY A 137 10.69 1.38 27.47
C GLY A 137 11.04 2.60 26.61
N THR A 138 11.43 3.70 27.26
CA THR A 138 11.67 5.00 26.60
C THR A 138 13.10 5.18 26.08
N GLU A 139 14.01 4.25 26.40
CA GLU A 139 15.41 4.33 25.99
C GLU A 139 15.60 3.77 24.58
N SER A 140 16.18 4.58 23.69
CA SER A 140 16.39 4.21 22.27
C SER A 140 17.14 2.89 22.08
N ALA A 141 18.17 2.63 22.90
CA ALA A 141 18.92 1.37 22.84
C ALA A 141 18.03 0.15 23.15
N LYS A 142 17.17 0.24 24.18
CA LYS A 142 16.24 -0.84 24.55
C LYS A 142 15.17 -1.05 23.49
N MET A 143 14.68 0.03 22.88
CA MET A 143 13.74 -0.07 21.76
C MET A 143 14.35 -0.81 20.57
N GLN A 144 15.58 -0.48 20.20
CA GLN A 144 16.29 -1.14 19.10
C GLN A 144 16.55 -2.62 19.38
N GLU A 145 17.01 -2.94 20.59
CA GLU A 145 17.25 -4.32 21.03
C GLU A 145 15.95 -5.13 21.02
N TRP A 146 14.86 -4.57 21.54
CA TRP A 146 13.57 -5.23 21.57
C TRP A 146 13.04 -5.52 20.15
N VAL A 147 13.14 -4.56 19.22
CA VAL A 147 12.77 -4.78 17.82
C VAL A 147 13.63 -5.87 17.18
N MET A 148 14.94 -5.88 17.43
CA MET A 148 15.85 -6.90 16.91
C MET A 148 15.51 -8.30 17.46
N ASN A 149 15.15 -8.39 18.73
CA ASN A 149 14.70 -9.63 19.36
C ASN A 149 13.39 -10.13 18.75
N LEU A 150 12.44 -9.24 18.42
CA LEU A 150 11.23 -9.63 17.71
C LEU A 150 11.54 -10.21 16.31
N GLN A 151 12.43 -9.57 15.56
CA GLN A 151 12.80 -10.04 14.22
C GLN A 151 13.49 -11.42 14.28
N THR A 152 14.37 -11.62 15.26
CA THR A 152 15.13 -12.87 15.41
C THR A 152 14.23 -14.05 15.78
N ASN A 153 13.22 -13.80 16.62
CA ASN A 153 12.30 -14.83 17.08
C ASN A 153 11.10 -15.05 16.14
N ALA A 154 10.92 -14.19 15.13
CA ALA A 154 9.81 -14.28 14.20
C ALA A 154 10.00 -15.39 13.17
N LYS A 155 8.94 -16.18 12.93
CA LYS A 155 8.89 -17.12 11.81
C LYS A 155 8.47 -16.38 10.54
N ILE A 156 9.45 -16.00 9.72
CA ILE A 156 9.22 -15.24 8.48
C ILE A 156 9.28 -16.19 7.28
N VAL A 157 8.17 -16.34 6.55
CA VAL A 157 8.15 -17.04 5.26
C VAL A 157 8.30 -16.00 4.14
N LYS A 158 9.45 -15.98 3.48
CA LYS A 158 9.76 -15.01 2.42
C LYS A 158 9.44 -15.61 1.04
N TRP A 159 8.46 -15.03 0.36
CA TRP A 159 8.07 -15.39 -1.01
C TRP A 159 8.76 -14.53 -2.08
N LEU A 160 9.22 -13.34 -1.68
CA LEU A 160 9.96 -12.44 -2.56
C LEU A 160 11.41 -12.92 -2.67
N LYS A 161 11.81 -13.37 -3.85
CA LYS A 161 13.24 -13.52 -4.17
C LYS A 161 13.83 -12.12 -4.35
N ASN A 162 15.02 -11.90 -3.78
CA ASN A 162 15.81 -10.69 -4.04
C ASN A 162 16.01 -10.48 -5.54
#